data_AF-A0A520UAX1-F1
#
_entry.id   AF-A0A520UAX1-F1
#
_cell.length_a   1.000
_cell.length_b   1.000
_cell.length_c   1.000
_cell.angle_alpha   90.00
_cell.angle_beta   90.00
_cell.angle_gamma   90.00
#
_symmetry.space_group_name_H-M   'P 1'
#
loop_
_entity.id
_entity.type
_entity.pdbx_description
1 polymer ?
#
loop_
_entity_poly.entity_id
_entity_poly.type
_entity_poly.pdbx_seq_one_letter_code
_entity_poly.pdbx_strand_id
1 'polypeptide(L)' 'MFKKVISTPGFWRSVLSLGIVFSFLFVIVKWAIEGFKIAFFYAISNPYLFVLGLFIGGFIYGFLVTFGKFRAKIIKKDL' A
#
# COMPACT_ATOMS: atom_id res chain seq x y z
N MET A 1 -20.99 -5.64 7.96
CA MET A 1 -20.01 -4.52 8.03
C MET A 1 -19.00 -4.53 6.88
N PHE A 2 -18.28 -5.62 6.60
CA PHE A 2 -17.23 -5.66 5.55
C PHE A 2 -17.74 -5.21 4.17
N LYS A 3 -18.84 -5.80 3.66
CA LYS A 3 -19.45 -5.41 2.38
C LYS A 3 -19.78 -3.92 2.29
N LYS A 4 -20.32 -3.33 3.38
CA LYS A 4 -20.66 -1.89 3.50
C LYS A 4 -19.42 -0.99 3.36
N VAL A 5 -18.27 -1.43 3.88
CA VAL A 5 -16.99 -0.70 3.79
C VAL A 5 -16.46 -0.73 2.35
N ILE A 6 -16.33 -1.91 1.76
CA ILE A 6 -15.73 -2.07 0.43
C ILE A 6 -16.62 -1.54 -0.71
N SER A 7 -17.93 -1.42 -0.48
CA SER A 7 -18.88 -0.83 -1.43
C SER A 7 -18.99 0.69 -1.30
N THR A 8 -18.29 1.32 -0.36
CA THR A 8 -18.33 2.78 -0.21
C THR A 8 -17.61 3.43 -1.39
N PRO A 9 -18.25 4.41 -2.08
CA PRO A 9 -17.60 5.10 -3.19
C PRO A 9 -16.29 5.74 -2.75
N GLY A 10 -15.23 5.53 -3.54
CA GLY A 10 -13.89 6.02 -3.24
C GLY A 10 -13.04 5.10 -2.34
N PHE A 11 -13.58 3.99 -1.83
CA PHE A 11 -12.80 2.98 -1.09
C PHE A 11 -11.64 2.46 -1.94
N TRP A 12 -11.92 1.87 -3.11
CA TRP A 12 -10.89 1.28 -3.98
C TRP A 12 -9.89 2.31 -4.52
N ARG A 13 -10.33 3.55 -4.80
CA ARG A 13 -9.42 4.64 -5.18
C ARG A 13 -8.45 4.97 -4.04
N SER A 14 -8.94 4.95 -2.79
CA SER A 14 -8.10 5.16 -1.61
C SER A 14 -7.13 4.01 -1.39
N VAL A 15 -7.57 2.75 -1.56
CA VAL A 15 -6.70 1.56 -1.47
C VAL A 15 -5.53 1.67 -2.46
N LEU A 16 -5.82 1.96 -3.73
CA LEU A 16 -4.80 2.07 -4.77
C LEU A 16 -3.87 3.26 -4.51
N SER A 17 -4.41 4.44 -4.20
CA SER A 17 -3.61 5.63 -3.92
C SER A 17 -2.67 5.43 -2.74
N LEU A 18 -3.17 4.86 -1.63
CA LEU A 18 -2.38 4.63 -0.43
C LEU A 18 -1.33 3.52 -0.65
N GLY A 19 -1.71 2.47 -1.37
CA GLY A 19 -0.80 1.38 -1.72
C GLY A 19 0.36 1.85 -2.59
N ILE A 20 0.09 2.66 -3.61
CA ILE A 20 1.14 3.23 -4.48
C ILE A 20 2.12 4.09 -3.67
N VAL A 21 1.60 5.02 -2.85
CA VAL A 21 2.45 5.88 -2.00
C VAL A 21 3.30 5.05 -1.04
N PHE A 22 2.72 4.03 -0.43
CA PHE A 22 3.45 3.12 0.45
C PHE A 22 4.53 2.33 -0.29
N SER A 23 4.27 1.82 -1.51
CA SER A 23 5.27 1.11 -2.31
C SER A 23 6.47 2.01 -2.63
N PHE A 24 6.24 3.27 -3.01
CA PHE A 24 7.32 4.23 -3.23
C PHE A 24 8.12 4.51 -1.95
N LEU A 25 7.44 4.77 -0.84
CA LEU A 25 8.09 4.98 0.46
C LEU A 25 8.92 3.77 0.87
N PHE A 26 8.41 2.55 0.68
CA PHE A 26 9.13 1.33 0.99
C PHE A 26 10.43 1.21 0.18
N VAL A 27 10.40 1.51 -1.12
CA VAL A 27 11.61 1.50 -1.97
C VAL A 27 12.61 2.54 -1.48
N ILE A 28 12.17 3.76 -1.17
CA ILE A 28 13.05 4.83 -0.67
C ILE A 28 13.68 4.42 0.67
N VAL A 29 12.90 3.89 1.60
CA VAL A 29 13.40 3.44 2.92
C VAL A 29 14.38 2.28 2.76
N LYS A 30 14.08 1.29 1.91
CA LYS A 30 15.01 0.19 1.64
C LYS A 30 16.30 0.70 0.99
N TRP A 31 16.20 1.63 0.05
CA TRP A 31 17.37 2.24 -0.57
C TRP A 31 18.21 3.04 0.43
N ALA A 32 17.58 3.73 1.37
CA ALA A 32 18.25 4.43 2.47
C ALA A 32 19.02 3.46 3.39
N ILE A 33 18.41 2.32 3.75
CA ILE A 33 19.05 1.28 4.57
C ILE A 33 20.30 0.72 3.88
N GLU A 34 20.27 0.62 2.55
CA GLU A 34 21.40 0.18 1.72
C GLU A 34 22.45 1.31 1.46
N GLY A 35 22.28 2.47 2.11
CA GLY A 35 23.18 3.60 2.05
C GLY A 35 23.06 4.43 0.77
N PHE A 36 21.88 4.47 0.15
CA PHE A 36 21.59 5.16 -1.11
C PHE A 36 22.50 4.76 -2.29
N LYS A 37 23.05 3.54 -2.24
CA LYS A 37 23.89 3.03 -3.33
C LYS A 37 23.05 2.67 -4.54
N ILE A 38 23.45 3.13 -5.72
CA ILE A 38 22.82 2.72 -6.99
C ILE A 38 22.94 1.21 -7.23
N ALA A 39 23.97 0.57 -6.66
CA ALA A 39 24.14 -0.88 -6.65
C ALA A 39 22.92 -1.64 -6.10
N PHE A 40 22.09 -1.01 -5.24
CA PHE A 40 20.85 -1.59 -4.77
C PHE A 40 19.94 -2.05 -5.92
N PHE A 41 19.78 -1.23 -6.95
CA PHE A 41 18.90 -1.54 -8.07
C PHE A 41 19.51 -2.62 -8.98
N TYR A 42 20.84 -2.67 -9.09
CA TYR A 42 21.54 -3.71 -9.85
C TYR A 42 21.60 -5.06 -9.11
N ALA A 43 21.52 -5.04 -7.78
CA ALA A 43 21.48 -6.24 -6.95
C ALA A 43 20.13 -6.97 -7.01
N ILE A 44 19.10 -6.36 -7.61
CA ILE A 44 17.78 -6.98 -7.78
C ILE A 44 17.88 -8.10 -8.83
N SER A 45 18.05 -9.33 -8.37
CA SER A 45 18.24 -10.51 -9.25
C SER A 45 17.02 -10.82 -10.11
N ASN A 46 15.81 -10.55 -9.61
CA ASN A 46 14.57 -10.71 -10.36
C ASN A 46 13.68 -9.46 -10.23
N PRO A 47 13.75 -8.52 -11.18
CA PRO A 47 13.00 -7.28 -11.12
C PRO A 47 11.48 -7.50 -11.18
N TYR A 48 11.01 -8.56 -11.85
CA TYR A 48 9.59 -8.89 -11.92
C TYR A 48 9.03 -9.31 -10.55
N LEU A 49 9.75 -10.17 -9.83
CA LEU A 49 9.35 -10.57 -8.48
C LEU A 49 9.40 -9.39 -7.49
N PHE A 50 10.38 -8.50 -7.64
CA PHE A 50 10.47 -7.30 -6.82
C PHE A 50 9.26 -6.38 -7.03
N VAL A 51 8.93 -6.07 -8.28
CA VAL A 51 7.76 -5.24 -8.61
C VAL A 51 6.46 -5.91 -8.18
N LEU A 52 6.32 -7.22 -8.39
CA LEU A 52 5.15 -7.98 -7.94
C LEU A 52 5.02 -7.95 -6.41
N GLY A 53 6.13 -8.11 -5.69
CA GLY A 53 6.18 -8.00 -4.23
C GLY A 53 5.79 -6.61 -3.74
N LEU A 54 6.27 -5.54 -4.41
CA LEU A 54 5.87 -4.16 -4.11
C LEU A 54 4.38 -3.92 -4.34
N PHE A 55 3.84 -4.47 -5.43
CA PHE A 55 2.42 -4.32 -5.75
C PHE A 55 1.54 -5.06 -4.74
N ILE A 56 1.87 -6.32 -4.42
CA ILE A 56 1.12 -7.12 -3.45
C ILE A 56 1.24 -6.49 -2.05
N GLY A 57 2.45 -6.15 -1.61
CA GLY A 57 2.68 -5.54 -0.31
C GLY A 57 1.99 -4.18 -0.16
N GLY A 58 2.13 -3.33 -1.18
CA GLY A 58 1.45 -2.04 -1.25
C GLY A 58 -0.07 -2.18 -1.25
N PHE A 59 -0.61 -3.11 -2.02
CA PHE A 59 -2.04 -3.38 -2.04
C PHE A 59 -2.56 -3.88 -0.69
N ILE A 60 -1.89 -4.83 -0.04
CA ILE A 60 -2.28 -5.34 1.28
C ILE A 60 -2.28 -4.22 2.30
N TYR A 61 -1.20 -3.43 2.37
CA TYR A 61 -1.11 -2.30 3.28
C TYR A 61 -2.20 -1.25 3.01
N GLY A 62 -2.33 -0.84 1.74
CA GLY A 62 -3.35 0.11 1.30
C GLY A 62 -4.76 -0.35 1.62
N PHE A 63 -5.03 -1.65 1.49
CA PHE A 63 -6.31 -2.26 1.82
C PHE A 63 -6.59 -2.20 3.32
N LEU A 64 -5.66 -2.67 4.15
CA LEU A 64 -5.83 -2.73 5.60
C LEU A 64 -6.06 -1.33 6.21
N VAL A 65 -5.25 -0.35 5.82
CA VAL A 65 -5.35 1.01 6.34
C VAL A 65 -6.63 1.69 5.86
N THR A 66 -6.97 1.56 4.57
CA THR A 66 -8.21 2.14 4.03
C THR A 66 -9.44 1.48 4.65
N PHE A 67 -9.41 0.16 4.85
CA PHE A 67 -10.49 -0.58 5.49
C PHE A 67 -10.74 -0.10 6.92
N GLY A 68 -9.68 0.04 7.72
CA GLY A 68 -9.78 0.61 9.08
C GLY A 68 -10.38 2.02 9.06
N LYS A 69 -9.88 2.90 8.19
CA LYS A 69 -10.34 4.29 8.04
C LYS A 69 -11.83 4.37 7.69
N PHE A 70 -12.28 3.63 6.67
CA PHE A 70 -13.66 3.66 6.22
C PHE A 70 -14.60 2.96 7.21
N ARG A 71 -14.17 1.87 7.86
CA ARG A 71 -14.93 1.22 8.93
C ARG A 71 -15.20 2.18 10.07
N ALA A 72 -14.18 2.90 10.57
CA ALA A 72 -14.34 3.87 11.64
C ALA A 72 -15.27 5.01 11.24
N LYS A 73 -15.18 5.51 10.00
CA LYS A 73 -16.05 6.56 9.47
C LYS A 73 -17.52 6.14 9.41
N ILE A 74 -17.81 4.89 9.03
CA ILE A 74 -19.18 4.36 8.98
C ILE A 74 -19.73 4.20 10.41
N ILE A 75 -18.96 3.63 11.33
CA ILE A 75 -19.38 3.48 12.74
C ILE A 75 -19.71 4.84 13.36
N LYS A 76 -18.87 5.86 13.12
CA LYS A 76 -19.10 7.23 13.61
C LYS A 76 -20.36 7.89 13.01
N LYS A 77 -20.78 7.48 11.82
CA LYS A 77 -21.98 8.02 11.16
C LYS A 77 -23.27 7.32 11.60
N ASP A 78 -23.16 6.05 12.01
CA ASP A 78 -24.27 5.24 12.53
C ASP A 78 -24.49 5.47 14.06
N LEU A 79 -23.65 6.27 14.72
CA LEU A 79 -23.75 6.76 16.12
C LEU A 79 -24.32 8.18 16.15
#